data_AF-A0A101XFI1-F1
#
_entry.id   AF-A0A101XFI1-F1
#
_cell.length_a   1.000
_cell.length_b   1.000
_cell.length_c   1.000
_cell.angle_alpha   90.00
_cell.angle_beta   90.00
_cell.angle_gamma   90.00
#
_symmetry.space_group_name_H-M   'P 1'
#
loop_
_entity.id
_entity.type
_entity.pdbx_description
1 polymer ?
#
loop_
_entity_poly.entity_id
_entity_poly.type
_entity_poly.pdbx_seq_one_letter_code
_entity_poly.pdbx_strand_id
1 'polypeptide(L)'
;MDWVFPGWMLYVEYATQEIIKTFQLTEEERRQLLNFRETLKRLLLEAWTQTKEKLTTLYKAVAEGTYRVEGKRLYAPDGVWMDVRGDFAPYIIIHGISASARFPDLLKLPR
;
A
#
# COMPACT_ATOMS: atom_id res chain seq x y z
N MET A 1 -2.19 -6.49 -0.71
CA MET A 1 -1.79 -5.10 -0.98
C MET A 1 -2.81 -4.08 -0.46
N ASP A 2 -4.12 -4.34 -0.57
CA ASP A 2 -5.16 -3.33 -0.25
C ASP A 2 -5.23 -2.84 1.20
N TRP A 3 -4.72 -3.61 2.17
CA TRP A 3 -4.81 -3.26 3.59
C TRP A 3 -3.66 -2.36 4.07
N VAL A 4 -2.54 -2.30 3.33
CA VAL A 4 -1.30 -1.64 3.79
C VAL A 4 -1.50 -0.14 3.93
N PHE A 5 -2.02 0.53 2.90
CA PHE A 5 -2.26 1.98 2.93
C PHE A 5 -3.33 2.37 3.98
N PRO A 6 -4.51 1.71 4.04
CA PRO A 6 -5.46 1.92 5.15
C PRO A 6 -4.88 1.66 6.53
N GLY A 7 -4.06 0.61 6.69
CA GLY A 7 -3.40 0.28 7.96
C GLY A 7 -2.44 1.37 8.42
N TRP A 8 -1.64 1.93 7.51
CA TRP A 8 -0.76 3.05 7.82
C TRP A 8 -1.53 4.33 8.13
N MET A 9 -2.63 4.63 7.42
CA MET A 9 -3.48 5.77 7.76
C MET A 9 -4.05 5.64 9.18
N LEU A 10 -4.53 4.44 9.55
CA LEU A 10 -5.02 4.15 10.89
C LEU A 10 -3.92 4.28 11.95
N TYR A 11 -2.73 3.76 11.66
CA TYR A 11 -1.59 3.88 12.58
C TYR A 11 -1.19 5.34 12.82
N VAL A 12 -1.15 6.16 11.77
CA VAL A 12 -0.83 7.59 11.86
C VAL A 12 -1.87 8.32 12.73
N GLU A 13 -3.15 7.99 12.59
CA GLU A 13 -4.21 8.52 13.47
C GLU A 13 -3.99 8.12 14.92
N TYR A 14 -3.77 6.82 15.17
CA TYR A 14 -3.53 6.28 16.50
C TYR A 14 -2.31 6.93 17.15
N ALA A 15 -1.16 6.94 16.47
CA ALA A 15 0.08 7.50 17.00
C ALA A 15 -0.08 8.99 17.33
N THR A 16 -0.78 9.75 16.48
CA THR A 16 -1.07 11.17 16.75
C THR A 16 -1.88 11.34 18.04
N GLN A 17 -2.90 10.52 18.24
CA GLN A 17 -3.72 10.56 19.46
C GLN A 17 -2.90 10.19 20.70
N GLU A 18 -2.06 9.15 20.63
CA GLU A 18 -1.23 8.73 21.76
C GLU A 18 -0.18 9.78 22.12
N ILE A 19 0.39 10.49 21.15
CA ILE A 19 1.28 11.62 21.40
C ILE A 19 0.53 12.74 22.14
N ILE A 20 -0.66 13.12 21.65
CA ILE A 20 -1.47 14.17 22.29
C ILE A 20 -1.86 13.80 23.74
N LYS A 21 -2.13 12.52 24.02
CA LYS A 21 -2.47 12.03 25.37
C LYS A 21 -1.26 11.99 26.30
N THR A 22 -0.09 11.67 25.78
CA THR A 22 1.11 11.38 26.58
C THR A 22 1.91 12.64 26.89
N PHE A 23 1.98 13.58 25.95
CA PHE A 23 2.81 14.77 26.07
C PHE A 23 1.98 16.02 26.35
N GLN A 24 2.48 16.92 27.19
CA GLN A 24 1.89 18.23 27.41
C GLN A 24 2.24 19.15 26.24
N LEU A 25 1.47 19.05 25.16
CA LEU A 25 1.65 19.89 23.97
C LEU A 25 1.04 21.27 24.21
N THR A 26 1.71 22.30 23.73
CA THR A 26 1.10 23.62 23.53
C THR A 26 0.03 23.55 22.43
N GLU A 27 -0.87 24.53 22.39
CA GLU A 27 -1.90 24.60 21.34
C GLU A 27 -1.31 24.65 19.92
N GLU A 28 -0.15 25.29 19.76
CA GLU A 28 0.53 25.38 18.46
C GLU A 28 1.14 24.04 18.05
N GLU A 29 1.84 23.35 18.95
CA GLU A 29 2.38 22.01 18.68
C GLU A 29 1.27 21.01 18.37
N ARG A 30 0.16 21.07 19.11
CA ARG A 30 -1.01 20.24 18.88
C ARG A 30 -1.62 20.51 17.50
N ARG A 31 -1.74 21.78 17.11
CA ARG A 31 -2.24 22.18 15.78
C ARG A 31 -1.32 21.66 14.67
N GLN A 32 -0.01 21.84 14.81
CA GLN A 32 0.97 21.37 13.83
C GLN A 32 0.95 19.85 13.68
N LEU A 33 0.88 19.13 14.79
CA LEU A 33 0.80 17.67 14.79
C LEU A 33 -0.47 17.17 14.10
N LEU A 34 -1.63 17.80 14.35
CA LEU A 34 -2.87 17.46 13.66
C LEU A 34 -2.81 17.77 12.16
N ASN A 35 -2.19 18.88 11.77
CA ASN A 35 -1.99 19.22 10.36
C ASN A 35 -1.06 18.22 9.65
N PHE A 36 0.01 17.79 10.32
CA PHE A 36 0.90 16.74 9.84
C PHE A 36 0.13 15.44 9.61
N ARG A 37 -0.70 15.01 10.57
CA ARG A 37 -1.54 13.81 10.44
C ARG A 37 -2.41 13.86 9.19
N GLU A 38 -3.13 14.97 8.97
CA GLU A 38 -4.00 15.10 7.79
C GLU A 38 -3.21 15.11 6.48
N THR A 39 -2.07 15.80 6.45
CA THR A 39 -1.20 15.83 5.27
C THR A 39 -0.68 14.43 4.93
N LEU A 40 -0.20 13.69 5.92
CA LEU A 40 0.33 12.35 5.72
C LEU A 40 -0.75 11.36 5.29
N LYS A 41 -1.95 11.44 5.88
CA LYS A 41 -3.09 10.62 5.44
C LYS A 41 -3.47 10.90 3.99
N ARG A 42 -3.51 12.18 3.58
CA ARG A 42 -3.80 12.54 2.19
C ARG A 42 -2.77 11.95 1.23
N LEU A 43 -1.48 12.08 1.54
CA LEU A 43 -0.40 11.49 0.75
C LEU A 43 -0.53 9.97 0.62
N LEU A 44 -0.85 9.28 1.72
CA LEU A 44 -1.08 7.83 1.71
C LEU A 44 -2.28 7.44 0.84
N LEU A 45 -3.36 8.22 0.87
CA LEU A 45 -4.54 8.01 0.03
C LEU A 45 -4.22 8.17 -1.46
N GLU A 46 -3.52 9.24 -1.83
CA GLU A 46 -3.11 9.50 -3.22
C GLU A 46 -2.17 8.40 -3.73
N ALA A 47 -1.18 8.01 -2.91
CA ALA A 47 -0.26 6.92 -3.24
C ALA A 47 -0.99 5.57 -3.41
N TRP A 48 -2.02 5.31 -2.60
CA TRP A 48 -2.83 4.11 -2.72
C TRP A 48 -3.58 4.05 -4.05
N THR A 49 -4.23 5.15 -4.43
CA THR A 49 -4.95 5.27 -5.71
C THR A 49 -4.01 5.05 -6.89
N GLN A 50 -2.86 5.75 -6.91
CA GLN A 50 -1.87 5.58 -7.99
C GLN A 50 -1.32 4.15 -8.06
N THR A 51 -1.08 3.52 -6.92
CA THR A 51 -0.59 2.13 -6.86
C THR A 51 -1.63 1.16 -7.44
N LYS A 52 -2.92 1.35 -7.10
CA LYS A 52 -4.01 0.55 -7.65
C LYS A 52 -4.15 0.69 -9.15
N GLU A 53 -4.08 1.93 -9.66
CA GLU A 53 -4.13 2.20 -11.10
C GLU A 53 -3.00 1.49 -11.84
N LYS A 54 -1.75 1.69 -11.39
CA LYS A 54 -0.57 1.05 -12.00
C LYS A 54 -0.64 -0.48 -11.96
N LEU A 55 -1.07 -1.05 -10.83
CA LEU A 55 -1.24 -2.51 -10.71
C LEU A 55 -2.33 -3.03 -11.64
N THR A 56 -3.43 -2.28 -11.79
CA THR A 56 -4.52 -2.63 -12.72
C THR A 56 -4.02 -2.62 -14.17
N THR A 57 -3.22 -1.62 -14.56
CA THR A 57 -2.63 -1.59 -15.91
C THR A 57 -1.71 -2.79 -16.15
N LEU A 58 -0.85 -3.13 -15.19
CA LEU A 58 0.00 -4.32 -15.29
C LEU A 58 -0.82 -5.61 -15.38
N TYR A 59 -1.88 -5.75 -14.59
CA TYR A 59 -2.78 -6.90 -14.64
C TYR A 59 -3.46 -7.04 -16.02
N LYS A 60 -3.99 -5.95 -16.57
CA LYS A 60 -4.58 -5.94 -17.92
C LYS A 60 -3.56 -6.33 -18.97
N ALA A 61 -2.35 -5.77 -18.91
CA ALA A 61 -1.28 -6.10 -19.85
C ALA A 61 -0.93 -7.59 -19.84
N VAL A 62 -0.90 -8.22 -18.66
CA VAL A 62 -0.69 -9.66 -18.51
C VAL A 62 -1.87 -10.47 -19.05
N ALA A 63 -3.10 -10.11 -18.67
CA ALA A 63 -4.31 -10.81 -19.08
C ALA A 63 -4.55 -10.77 -20.60
N GLU A 64 -4.23 -9.64 -21.23
CA GLU A 64 -4.39 -9.41 -22.67
C GLU A 64 -3.15 -9.85 -23.48
N GLY A 65 -2.07 -10.28 -22.81
CA GLY A 65 -0.82 -10.70 -23.46
C GLY A 65 -0.04 -9.57 -24.14
N THR A 66 -0.34 -8.31 -23.80
CA THR A 66 0.28 -7.11 -24.38
C THR A 66 1.51 -6.62 -23.62
N TYR A 67 1.91 -7.34 -22.57
CA TYR A 67 3.10 -7.04 -21.76
C TYR A 67 4.41 -7.40 -22.47
N ARG A 68 5.49 -6.69 -22.12
CA ARG A 68 6.85 -6.99 -22.57
C ARG A 68 7.71 -7.39 -21.37
N VAL A 69 8.49 -8.45 -21.48
CA VAL A 69 9.48 -8.82 -20.45
C VAL A 69 10.88 -8.54 -20.99
N GLU A 70 11.65 -7.74 -20.25
CA GLU A 70 13.06 -7.47 -20.56
C GLU A 70 13.90 -7.62 -19.28
N GLY A 71 14.90 -8.51 -19.34
CA GLY A 71 15.71 -8.85 -18.18
C GLY A 71 14.86 -9.37 -17.03
N LYS A 72 14.88 -8.67 -15.88
CA LYS A 72 14.09 -9.00 -14.69
C LYS A 72 12.86 -8.09 -14.53
N ARG A 73 12.38 -7.46 -15.60
CA ARG A 73 11.27 -6.49 -15.54
C ARG A 73 10.14 -6.89 -16.47
N LEU A 74 8.91 -6.77 -15.99
CA LEU A 74 7.68 -6.86 -16.79
C LEU A 74 7.12 -5.47 -16.99
N TYR A 75 6.88 -5.11 -18.25
CA TYR A 75 6.39 -3.81 -18.68
C TYR A 75 4.95 -3.94 -19.19
N ALA A 76 4.11 -2.98 -18.82
CA ALA A 76 2.84 -2.70 -19.48
C ALA A 76 3.05 -1.76 -20.69
N PRO A 77 2.08 -1.70 -21.63
CA PRO A 77 2.15 -0.82 -22.81
C PRO A 77 2.31 0.68 -22.51
N ASP A 78 1.86 1.12 -21.33
CA ASP A 78 1.99 2.50 -20.85
C ASP A 78 3.38 2.81 -20.23
N GLY A 79 4.29 1.84 -20.24
CA GLY A 79 5.65 1.96 -19.71
C GLY A 79 5.79 1.70 -18.21
N VAL A 80 4.69 1.42 -17.50
CA VAL A 80 4.75 0.96 -16.10
C VAL A 80 5.43 -0.40 -16.06
N TRP A 81 6.29 -0.65 -15.07
CA TRP A 81 6.98 -1.93 -14.93
C TRP A 81 7.04 -2.44 -13.49
N MET A 82 7.20 -3.75 -13.33
CA MET A 82 7.48 -4.42 -12.06
C MET A 82 8.69 -5.36 -12.17
N ASP A 83 9.42 -5.57 -11.06
CA ASP A 83 10.51 -6.55 -11.00
C ASP A 83 9.93 -7.97 -10.86
N VAL A 84 10.51 -8.92 -11.61
CA VAL A 84 10.06 -10.31 -11.74
C VAL A 84 11.16 -11.28 -11.30
N ARG A 85 12.11 -10.85 -10.45
CA ARG A 85 13.14 -11.76 -9.89
C ARG A 85 12.52 -13.10 -9.49
N GLY A 86 13.03 -14.19 -10.08
CA GLY A 86 12.49 -15.55 -9.92
C GLY A 86 12.46 -16.08 -8.47
N ASP A 87 13.27 -15.52 -7.57
CA ASP A 87 13.30 -15.87 -6.15
C ASP A 87 12.40 -14.96 -5.29
N PHE A 88 11.73 -13.98 -5.90
CA PHE A 88 10.88 -12.99 -5.24
C PHE A 88 9.47 -13.08 -5.83
N ALA A 89 8.65 -13.97 -5.27
CA ALA A 89 7.21 -13.75 -5.36
C ALA A 89 6.90 -12.37 -4.76
N PRO A 90 5.97 -11.56 -5.30
CA PRO A 90 5.57 -10.33 -4.63
C PRO A 90 4.88 -10.69 -3.30
N TYR A 91 5.63 -10.72 -2.20
CA TYR A 91 5.14 -11.01 -0.86
C TYR A 91 5.26 -9.79 0.06
N ILE A 92 4.25 -9.62 0.91
CA ILE A 92 4.28 -8.67 2.03
C ILE A 92 4.73 -9.49 3.25
N ILE A 93 5.90 -9.20 3.79
CA ILE A 93 6.38 -9.85 5.01
C ILE A 93 5.60 -9.27 6.20
N ILE A 94 4.92 -10.14 6.95
CA ILE A 94 4.21 -9.79 8.19
C ILE A 94 4.86 -10.58 9.33
N HIS A 95 5.42 -9.90 10.32
CA HIS A 95 5.97 -10.54 11.52
C HIS A 95 4.93 -10.50 12.66
N GLY A 96 4.80 -11.61 13.42
CA GLY A 96 4.01 -11.66 14.66
C GLY A 96 2.59 -12.24 14.59
N ILE A 97 2.26 -13.11 13.63
CA ILE A 97 0.92 -13.69 13.51
C ILE A 97 0.82 -15.00 14.32
N SER A 98 -0.07 -15.07 15.32
CA SER A 98 -0.38 -16.30 16.07
C SER A 98 -1.66 -16.99 15.55
N ALA A 99 -1.55 -18.32 15.45
CA ALA A 99 -2.55 -19.40 15.31
C ALA A 99 -3.71 -19.36 14.29
N SER A 100 -4.12 -18.25 13.65
CA SER A 100 -5.13 -18.35 12.58
C SER A 100 -5.17 -17.10 11.69
N ALA A 101 -4.52 -17.16 10.54
CA ALA A 101 -4.78 -16.25 9.43
C ALA A 101 -5.43 -17.04 8.28
N ARG A 102 -6.74 -16.82 8.06
CA ARG A 102 -7.40 -17.26 6.82
C ARG A 102 -7.32 -16.10 5.82
N PHE A 103 -6.52 -16.29 4.78
CA PHE A 103 -6.50 -15.37 3.65
C PHE A 103 -7.64 -15.75 2.71
N PRO A 104 -8.46 -14.78 2.24
CA PRO A 104 -9.39 -15.03 1.16
C PRO A 104 -8.60 -15.43 -0.08
N ASP A 105 -9.12 -16.40 -0.84
CA ASP A 105 -8.54 -16.86 -2.09
C ASP A 105 -8.62 -15.74 -3.14
N LEU A 106 -7.54 -14.97 -3.27
CA LEU A 106 -7.45 -13.81 -4.15
C LEU A 106 -7.40 -14.19 -5.63
N LEU A 107 -7.33 -15.49 -5.97
CA LEU A 107 -7.29 -15.98 -7.35
C LEU A 107 -8.65 -16.51 -7.84
N LYS A 108 -9.68 -16.53 -6.99
CA LYS A 108 -11.05 -16.81 -7.43
C LYS A 108 -11.69 -15.54 -7.98
N LEU A 109 -11.54 -15.35 -9.29
CA LEU A 109 -12.35 -14.40 -10.04
C LEU A 109 -13.84 -14.79 -9.95
N PRO A 110 -14.77 -13.84 -9.75
CA PRO A 110 -16.20 -14.10 -9.96
C PRO A 110 -16.42 -14.48 -11.43
N ARG A 111 -17.30 -15.47 -11.67
CA ARG A 111 -17.82 -15.77 -13.01
C ARG A 111 -18.77 -14.69 -13.48
#